data_AF-A0A3B4FTY7-F1
#
_entry.id   AF-A0A3B4FTY7-F1
#
_cell.length_a   1.000
_cell.length_b   1.000
_cell.length_c   1.000
_cell.angle_alpha   90.00
_cell.angle_beta   90.00
_cell.angle_gamma   90.00
#
_symmetry.space_group_name_H-M   'P 1'
#
loop_
_entity.id
_entity.type
_entity.pdbx_description
1 polymer ?
#
loop_
_entity_poly.entity_id
_entity_poly.type
_entity_poly.pdbx_seq_one_letter_code
_entity_poly.pdbx_strand_id
1 'polypeptide(L)'
;MSGCALNEKEFFSCCQLLLQQSEHLRDGWSWEAVQVRRPLNLDLDEQPGPVVATRFHSDGITGDGGDEDDAVCVLSEGSSHVLQYEYHILYSCSYSAPVLYFRAFTLEGRSLMLEDVWSSVHPNFRHCLQNSPLTAITQQEHPLLGQPFFMLHPCRTEEFMRPVLQEAQEQPR
;
A
#
# COMPACT_ATOMS: atom_id res chain seq x y z
N MET A 1 -21.22 16.84 3.93
CA MET A 1 -20.15 15.88 3.63
C MET A 1 -19.46 15.57 4.95
N SER A 2 -19.89 14.51 5.64
CA SER A 2 -19.25 14.10 6.89
C SER A 2 -17.93 13.43 6.54
N GLY A 3 -16.81 14.09 6.81
CA GLY A 3 -15.51 13.45 6.74
C GLY A 3 -15.52 12.27 7.70
N CYS A 4 -15.34 11.05 7.18
CA CYS A 4 -15.24 9.85 7.99
C CYS A 4 -13.86 9.87 8.66
N ALA A 5 -13.73 10.60 9.76
CA ALA A 5 -12.52 10.60 10.56
C ALA A 5 -12.48 9.29 11.33
N LEU A 6 -11.56 8.41 10.95
CA LEU A 6 -11.33 7.14 11.61
C LEU A 6 -10.43 7.40 12.82
N ASN A 7 -10.86 7.04 14.02
CA ASN A 7 -10.01 7.15 15.21
C ASN A 7 -9.14 5.90 15.40
N GLU A 8 -8.16 5.98 16.30
CA GLU A 8 -7.20 4.89 16.54
C GLU A 8 -7.84 3.58 17.01
N LYS A 9 -8.90 3.66 17.82
CA LYS A 9 -9.62 2.46 18.29
C LYS A 9 -10.43 1.82 17.15
N GLU A 10 -11.04 2.64 16.31
CA GLU A 10 -11.74 2.19 15.11
C GLU A 10 -10.77 1.55 14.12
N PHE A 11 -9.60 2.17 13.92
CA PHE A 11 -8.53 1.61 13.11
C PHE A 11 -8.11 0.23 13.61
N PHE A 12 -7.84 0.11 14.91
CA PHE A 12 -7.47 -1.17 15.53
C PHE A 12 -8.54 -2.25 15.27
N SER A 13 -9.82 -1.92 15.50
CA SER A 13 -10.94 -2.83 15.23
C SER A 13 -11.00 -3.24 13.75
N CYS A 14 -10.82 -2.30 12.82
CA CYS A 14 -10.76 -2.59 11.38
C CYS A 14 -9.58 -3.50 11.02
N CYS A 15 -8.40 -3.30 11.62
CA CYS A 15 -7.25 -4.18 11.40
C CYS A 15 -7.50 -5.60 11.91
N GLN A 16 -8.19 -5.76 13.04
CA GLN A 16 -8.57 -7.10 13.53
C GLN A 16 -9.50 -7.82 12.54
N LEU A 17 -10.48 -7.11 11.98
CA LEU A 17 -11.36 -7.65 10.95
C LEU A 17 -10.60 -8.00 9.67
N LEU A 18 -9.66 -7.15 9.23
CA LEU A 18 -8.79 -7.41 8.10
C LEU A 18 -7.98 -8.69 8.29
N LEU A 19 -7.37 -8.88 9.47
CA LEU A 19 -6.57 -10.06 9.76
C LEU A 19 -7.40 -11.34 9.84
N GLN A 20 -8.59 -11.27 10.45
CA GLN A 20 -9.53 -12.40 10.48
C GLN A 20 -9.92 -12.83 9.04
N GLN A 21 -10.19 -11.86 8.17
CA GLN A 21 -10.49 -12.16 6.77
C GLN A 21 -9.25 -12.68 6.02
N SER A 22 -8.07 -12.13 6.30
CA SER A 22 -6.80 -12.56 5.72
C SER A 22 -6.49 -14.03 6.02
N GLU A 23 -6.76 -14.49 7.24
CA GLU A 23 -6.61 -15.91 7.61
C GLU A 23 -7.48 -16.83 6.73
N HIS A 24 -8.70 -16.39 6.40
CA HIS A 24 -9.59 -17.13 5.51
C HIS A 24 -9.07 -17.13 4.06
N LEU A 25 -8.58 -15.99 3.58
CA LEU A 25 -8.07 -15.81 2.22
C LEU A 25 -6.66 -16.38 2.01
N ARG A 26 -5.92 -16.60 3.10
CA ARG A 26 -4.50 -17.01 3.11
C ARG A 26 -3.60 -16.09 2.28
N ASP A 27 -3.88 -14.79 2.31
CA ASP A 27 -3.15 -13.76 1.56
C ASP A 27 -1.98 -13.12 2.33
N GLY A 28 -1.77 -13.55 3.59
CA GLY A 28 -0.51 -13.39 4.31
C GLY A 28 -0.38 -12.13 5.17
N TRP A 29 -1.46 -11.34 5.35
CA TRP A 29 -1.41 -10.23 6.29
C TRP A 29 -1.23 -10.75 7.72
N SER A 30 -0.37 -10.08 8.48
CA SER A 30 -0.09 -10.44 9.87
C SER A 30 0.05 -9.19 10.72
N TRP A 31 -0.12 -9.30 12.04
CA TRP A 31 0.11 -8.17 12.95
C TRP A 31 1.57 -8.15 13.40
N GLU A 32 2.35 -7.14 13.00
CA GLU A 32 3.71 -6.96 13.50
C GLU A 32 3.81 -5.75 14.44
N ALA A 33 4.22 -6.01 15.69
CA ALA A 33 4.63 -4.96 16.62
C ALA A 33 6.09 -4.58 16.33
N VAL A 34 6.30 -3.58 15.48
CA VAL A 34 7.66 -3.10 15.20
C VAL A 34 8.17 -2.35 16.42
N GLN A 35 9.24 -2.86 17.04
CA GLN A 35 9.95 -2.14 18.10
C GLN A 35 10.59 -0.89 17.50
N VAL A 36 9.89 0.24 17.63
CA VAL A 36 10.44 1.55 17.26
C VAL A 36 11.71 1.75 18.08
N ARG A 37 12.87 1.86 17.44
CA ARG A 37 14.10 2.31 18.10
C ARG A 37 13.92 3.80 18.42
N ARG A 38 13.16 4.10 19.47
CA ARG A 38 12.98 5.47 19.96
C ARG A 38 14.31 5.93 20.57
N PRO A 39 14.73 7.18 20.34
CA PRO A 39 15.86 7.74 21.08
C PRO A 39 15.57 7.65 22.58
N LEU A 40 16.56 7.13 23.34
CA LEU A 40 16.52 7.02 24.80
C LEU A 40 16.15 8.39 25.40
N ASN A 41 14.92 8.57 25.90
CA ASN A 41 14.48 9.56 26.92
C ASN A 41 12.99 10.00 26.84
N LEU A 42 12.06 9.17 26.37
CA LEU A 42 10.64 9.39 26.70
C LEU A 42 9.97 8.11 27.17
N ASP A 43 9.86 7.98 28.49
CA ASP A 43 8.90 7.12 29.18
C ASP A 43 7.49 7.65 28.89
N LEU A 44 6.97 7.31 27.71
CA LEU A 44 5.56 7.41 27.40
C LEU A 44 5.10 6.00 27.08
N ASP A 45 4.36 5.46 28.05
CA ASP A 45 3.33 4.42 28.01
C ASP A 45 3.45 3.41 26.85
N GLU A 46 3.52 2.12 27.18
CA GLU A 46 3.54 0.96 26.26
C GLU A 46 2.28 0.88 25.38
N GLN A 47 2.04 1.88 24.55
CA GLN A 47 1.02 1.85 23.53
C GLN A 47 1.55 1.02 22.36
N PRO A 48 0.78 0.04 21.88
CA PRO A 48 1.21 -0.85 20.81
C PRO A 48 1.65 0.00 19.62
N GLY A 49 2.91 -0.16 19.22
CA GLY A 49 3.48 0.53 18.08
C GLY A 49 2.62 0.29 16.82
N PRO A 50 2.66 1.23 15.86
CA PRO A 50 1.74 1.19 14.73
C PRO A 50 1.87 -0.11 13.95
N VAL A 51 0.70 -0.55 13.53
CA VAL A 51 0.40 -1.83 12.90
C VAL A 51 1.17 -1.91 11.60
N VAL A 52 1.83 -3.04 11.39
CA VAL A 52 2.30 -3.40 10.07
C VAL A 52 1.56 -4.67 9.70
N ALA A 53 0.71 -4.54 8.70
CA ALA A 53 0.14 -5.66 8.01
C ALA A 53 1.08 -5.93 6.83
N THR A 54 2.00 -6.89 6.96
CA THR A 54 2.98 -7.22 5.91
C THR A 54 2.37 -8.19 4.90
N ARG A 55 2.46 -7.90 3.62
CA ARG A 55 2.17 -8.87 2.55
C ARG A 55 3.34 -8.96 1.59
N PHE A 56 3.75 -10.19 1.29
CA PHE A 56 4.64 -10.50 0.17
C PHE A 56 3.82 -11.04 -0.99
N HIS A 57 3.77 -10.29 -2.09
CA HIS A 57 3.14 -10.75 -3.34
C HIS A 57 4.21 -10.86 -4.42
N SER A 58 4.29 -12.02 -5.06
CA SER A 58 5.01 -12.21 -6.31
C SER A 58 4.02 -12.05 -7.46
N ASP A 59 4.04 -10.89 -8.12
CA ASP A 59 3.24 -10.70 -9.32
C ASP A 59 4.07 -11.03 -10.56
N GLY A 60 3.57 -11.91 -11.41
CA GLY A 60 4.17 -12.22 -12.70
C GLY A 60 3.46 -11.41 -13.77
N ILE A 61 4.12 -10.38 -14.32
CA ILE A 61 3.60 -9.67 -15.49
C ILE A 61 3.69 -10.62 -16.69
N THR A 62 2.68 -11.46 -16.90
CA THR A 62 2.49 -12.14 -18.18
C THR A 62 1.95 -11.12 -19.16
N GLY A 63 2.80 -10.65 -20.07
CA GLY A 63 2.36 -9.89 -21.24
C GLY A 63 1.46 -10.77 -22.10
N ASP A 64 0.15 -10.65 -21.92
CA ASP A 64 -0.83 -11.22 -22.84
C ASP A 64 -0.91 -10.29 -24.06
N GLY A 65 -0.47 -10.80 -25.20
CA GLY A 65 -0.44 -10.07 -26.46
C GLY A 65 -1.85 -9.95 -27.05
N GLY A 66 -2.34 -8.72 -27.18
CA GLY A 66 -3.58 -8.41 -27.87
C GLY A 66 -3.66 -6.95 -28.32
N ASP A 67 -3.24 -6.72 -29.57
CA ASP A 67 -3.57 -5.63 -30.51
C ASP A 67 -3.22 -4.16 -30.21
N GLU A 68 -2.16 -3.71 -30.90
CA GLU A 68 -1.90 -2.43 -31.58
C GLU A 68 -2.71 -1.17 -31.18
N ASP A 69 -2.15 -0.32 -30.29
CA ASP A 69 -2.04 1.13 -30.53
C ASP A 69 -0.94 1.74 -29.63
N ASP A 70 -0.32 2.81 -30.13
CA ASP A 70 0.95 3.45 -29.80
C ASP A 70 1.26 3.70 -28.29
N ALA A 71 2.03 2.80 -27.66
CA ALA A 71 2.84 3.10 -26.47
C ALA A 71 4.00 2.10 -26.37
N VAL A 72 5.12 2.41 -27.04
CA VAL A 72 6.35 1.63 -26.93
C VAL A 72 6.92 1.78 -25.51
N CYS A 73 6.62 0.83 -24.63
CA CYS A 73 7.43 0.57 -23.44
C CYS A 73 8.53 -0.40 -23.86
N VAL A 74 9.67 0.13 -24.33
CA VAL A 74 10.89 -0.67 -24.48
C VAL A 74 11.42 -1.02 -23.09
N LEU A 75 10.87 -2.07 -22.49
CA LEU A 75 11.60 -2.93 -21.58
C LEU A 75 12.15 -4.07 -22.44
N SER A 76 13.41 -3.94 -22.81
CA SER A 76 14.15 -4.85 -23.69
C SER A 76 14.18 -6.27 -23.12
N GLU A 77 13.73 -7.23 -23.95
CA GLU A 77 14.12 -8.64 -24.04
C GLU A 77 14.04 -9.55 -22.79
N GLY A 78 12.94 -10.30 -22.69
CA GLY A 78 13.01 -11.75 -22.40
C GLY A 78 12.91 -12.23 -20.96
N SER A 79 12.75 -11.37 -19.96
CA SER A 79 12.52 -11.80 -18.57
C SER A 79 11.16 -11.35 -18.06
N SER A 80 10.28 -12.33 -17.77
CA SER A 80 9.12 -12.12 -16.89
C SER A 80 9.65 -11.68 -15.53
N HIS A 81 9.77 -10.37 -15.31
CA HIS A 81 10.28 -9.83 -14.05
C HIS A 81 9.21 -9.99 -12.98
N VAL A 82 9.37 -11.02 -12.15
CA VAL A 82 8.55 -11.19 -10.95
C VAL A 82 8.97 -10.13 -9.94
N LEU A 83 7.99 -9.35 -9.48
CA LEU A 83 8.21 -8.33 -8.45
C LEU A 83 7.73 -8.85 -7.11
N GLN A 84 8.52 -8.61 -6.07
CA GLN A 84 8.17 -8.87 -4.68
C GLN A 84 7.78 -7.54 -4.03
N TYR A 85 6.53 -7.44 -3.59
CA TYR A 85 6.04 -6.29 -2.84
C TYR A 85 6.08 -6.55 -1.34
N GLU A 86 6.22 -5.49 -0.57
CA GLU A 86 6.08 -5.46 0.88
C GLU A 86 5.18 -4.29 1.23
N TYR A 87 4.05 -4.56 1.87
CA TYR A 87 3.01 -3.56 2.21
C TYR A 87 2.90 -3.38 3.70
N HIS A 88 2.62 -2.17 4.17
CA HIS A 88 2.57 -1.77 5.57
C HIS A 88 1.40 -0.78 5.74
N ILE A 89 0.42 -1.04 6.62
CA ILE A 89 -0.72 -0.14 6.85
C ILE A 89 -0.63 0.50 8.22
N LEU A 90 -0.34 1.80 8.27
CA LEU A 90 -0.16 2.55 9.51
C LEU A 90 -1.31 3.52 9.74
N TYR A 91 -1.63 3.81 10.99
CA TYR A 91 -2.56 4.89 11.33
C TYR A 91 -1.83 6.23 11.37
N SER A 92 -2.41 7.25 10.72
CA SER A 92 -1.92 8.63 10.81
C SER A 92 -2.82 9.47 11.69
N CYS A 93 -2.35 9.83 12.87
CA CYS A 93 -3.08 10.68 13.81
C CYS A 93 -3.38 12.08 13.24
N SER A 94 -2.49 12.61 12.39
CA SER A 94 -2.67 13.94 11.79
C SER A 94 -3.79 13.99 10.75
N TYR A 95 -4.05 12.87 10.09
CA TYR A 95 -5.06 12.78 9.03
C TYR A 95 -6.29 11.96 9.45
N SER A 96 -6.26 11.33 10.63
CA SER A 96 -7.30 10.43 11.14
C SER A 96 -7.72 9.38 10.10
N ALA A 97 -6.70 8.76 9.48
CA ALA A 97 -6.87 7.87 8.33
C ALA A 97 -5.76 6.80 8.27
N PRO A 98 -6.02 5.63 7.66
CA PRO A 98 -4.99 4.65 7.38
C PRO A 98 -4.11 5.12 6.22
N VAL A 99 -2.80 4.84 6.32
CA VAL A 99 -1.77 5.19 5.36
C VAL A 99 -1.06 3.92 4.92
N LEU A 100 -1.04 3.68 3.61
CA LEU A 100 -0.33 2.56 3.03
C LEU A 100 1.11 2.98 2.70
N TYR A 101 2.05 2.29 3.31
CA TYR A 101 3.45 2.27 2.92
C TYR A 101 3.73 0.98 2.17
N PHE A 102 4.57 1.04 1.15
CA PHE A 102 5.00 -0.15 0.45
C PHE A 102 6.36 0.02 -0.19
N ARG A 103 7.02 -1.09 -0.48
CA ARG A 103 8.21 -1.14 -1.33
C ARG A 103 8.13 -2.35 -2.22
N ALA A 104 8.87 -2.30 -3.31
CA ALA A 104 8.83 -3.34 -4.31
C ALA A 104 10.25 -3.62 -4.81
N PHE A 105 10.54 -4.90 -5.01
CA PHE A 105 11.86 -5.39 -5.36
C PHE A 105 11.79 -6.38 -6.50
N THR A 106 12.84 -6.42 -7.32
CA THR A 106 13.03 -7.54 -8.25
C THR A 106 13.50 -8.79 -7.49
N LEU A 107 13.41 -9.97 -8.10
CA LEU A 107 13.93 -11.21 -7.50
C LEU A 107 15.45 -11.16 -7.21
N GLU A 108 16.17 -10.29 -7.92
CA GLU A 108 17.60 -10.02 -7.69
C GLU A 108 17.84 -9.06 -6.50
N GLY A 109 16.79 -8.65 -5.80
CA GLY A 109 16.84 -7.78 -4.63
C GLY A 109 17.02 -6.29 -4.94
N ARG A 110 16.83 -5.87 -6.20
CA ARG A 110 16.91 -4.45 -6.57
C ARG A 110 15.61 -3.74 -6.22
N SER A 111 15.68 -2.65 -5.48
CA SER A 111 14.53 -1.77 -5.24
C SER A 111 14.09 -1.10 -6.54
N LEU A 112 12.78 -1.04 -6.75
CA LEU A 112 12.19 -0.31 -7.87
C LEU A 112 12.29 1.20 -7.68
N MET A 113 12.43 1.93 -8.79
CA MET A 113 12.34 3.39 -8.78
C MET A 113 10.87 3.83 -8.85
N LEU A 114 10.59 5.09 -8.50
CA LEU A 114 9.22 5.64 -8.50
C LEU A 114 8.54 5.50 -9.88
N GLU A 115 9.30 5.68 -10.96
CA GLU A 115 8.81 5.54 -12.34
C GLU A 115 8.37 4.10 -12.66
N ASP A 116 9.14 3.11 -12.21
CA ASP A 116 8.81 1.69 -12.40
C ASP A 116 7.59 1.27 -11.56
N VAL A 117 7.51 1.77 -10.32
CA VAL A 117 6.32 1.58 -9.47
C VAL A 117 5.09 2.12 -10.18
N TRP A 118 5.20 3.29 -10.80
CA TRP A 118 4.08 3.90 -11.49
C TRP A 118 3.63 3.09 -12.72
N SER A 119 4.59 2.51 -13.43
CA SER A 119 4.38 1.53 -14.50
C SER A 119 3.80 0.19 -14.05
N SER A 120 3.79 -0.10 -12.74
CA SER A 120 3.14 -1.30 -12.17
C SER A 120 1.71 -1.06 -11.65
N VAL A 121 1.29 0.19 -11.45
CA VAL A 121 -0.05 0.46 -10.91
C VAL A 121 -1.13 0.13 -11.95
N HIS A 122 -2.18 -0.56 -11.51
CA HIS A 122 -3.29 -1.00 -12.37
C HIS A 122 -3.93 0.20 -13.12
N PRO A 123 -4.27 0.05 -14.42
CA PRO A 123 -4.82 1.14 -15.23
C PRO A 123 -6.02 1.87 -14.62
N ASN A 124 -6.92 1.14 -13.95
CA ASN A 124 -8.09 1.73 -13.26
C ASN A 124 -7.68 2.78 -12.21
N PHE A 125 -6.61 2.53 -11.45
CA PHE A 125 -6.11 3.50 -10.49
C PHE A 125 -5.33 4.61 -11.19
N ARG A 126 -4.62 4.31 -12.29
CA ARG A 126 -3.95 5.35 -13.10
C ARG A 126 -4.93 6.42 -13.56
N HIS A 127 -6.13 6.04 -13.98
CA HIS A 127 -7.15 7.00 -14.41
C HIS A 127 -7.60 7.92 -13.27
N CYS A 128 -7.80 7.40 -12.06
CA CYS A 128 -8.05 8.23 -10.86
C CYS A 128 -6.87 9.19 -10.59
N LEU A 129 -5.66 8.77 -10.94
CA LEU A 129 -4.41 9.47 -10.64
C LEU A 129 -3.94 10.44 -11.72
N GLN A 130 -4.55 10.44 -12.91
CA GLN A 130 -4.18 11.29 -14.05
C GLN A 130 -4.19 12.79 -13.72
N ASN A 131 -4.99 13.23 -12.74
CA ASN A 131 -5.04 14.63 -12.34
C ASN A 131 -3.87 15.06 -11.43
N SER A 132 -3.12 14.12 -10.83
CA SER A 132 -1.94 14.44 -10.00
C SER A 132 -1.10 13.20 -9.59
N PRO A 133 -0.45 12.50 -10.53
CA PRO A 133 0.19 11.20 -10.24
C PRO A 133 1.32 11.30 -9.19
N LEU A 134 2.07 12.40 -9.22
CA LEU A 134 3.20 12.66 -8.31
C LEU A 134 2.78 13.11 -6.89
N THR A 135 1.50 13.44 -6.65
CA THR A 135 1.03 13.81 -5.30
C THR A 135 0.40 12.66 -4.54
N ALA A 136 0.10 11.55 -5.23
CA ALA A 136 -0.56 10.41 -4.63
C ALA A 136 0.43 9.36 -4.10
N ILE A 137 1.52 9.10 -4.81
CA ILE A 137 2.58 8.19 -4.36
C ILE A 137 3.87 8.99 -4.26
N THR A 138 4.47 9.00 -3.07
CA THR A 138 5.74 9.68 -2.82
C THR A 138 6.71 8.75 -2.11
N GLN A 139 8.02 8.93 -2.33
CA GLN A 139 9.02 8.21 -1.55
C GLN A 139 9.25 8.95 -0.23
N GLN A 140 9.10 8.24 0.89
CA GLN A 140 9.23 8.75 2.25
C GLN A 140 10.02 7.77 3.12
N GLU A 141 10.54 8.26 4.24
CA GLU A 141 11.10 7.38 5.27
C GLU A 141 9.97 6.67 6.03
N HIS A 142 10.07 5.35 6.19
CA HIS A 142 9.11 4.57 6.95
C HIS A 142 9.20 4.91 8.45
N PRO A 143 8.10 5.36 9.11
CA PRO A 143 8.15 5.90 10.48
C PRO A 143 8.74 4.97 11.53
N LEU A 144 8.67 3.66 11.32
CA LEU A 144 9.15 2.64 12.27
C LEU A 144 10.49 2.04 11.90
N LEU A 145 10.83 2.04 10.61
CA LEU A 145 12.00 1.31 10.11
C LEU A 145 13.16 2.24 9.77
N GLY A 146 12.91 3.54 9.56
CA GLY A 146 13.94 4.48 9.12
C GLY A 146 14.51 4.13 7.73
N GLN A 147 13.69 3.49 6.89
CA GLN A 147 14.09 2.99 5.56
C GLN A 147 13.20 3.60 4.48
N PRO A 148 13.69 3.72 3.22
CA PRO A 148 12.90 4.28 2.14
C PRO A 148 11.74 3.35 1.76
N PHE A 149 10.53 3.90 1.78
CA PHE A 149 9.30 3.27 1.33
C PHE A 149 8.55 4.25 0.42
N PHE A 150 7.71 3.73 -0.46
CA PHE A 150 6.66 4.52 -1.10
C PHE A 150 5.49 4.66 -0.14
N MET A 151 4.91 5.85 -0.08
CA MET A 151 3.75 6.18 0.74
C MET A 151 2.62 6.64 -0.19
N LEU A 152 1.44 6.04 -0.01
CA LEU A 152 0.21 6.59 -0.55
C LEU A 152 -0.26 7.76 0.32
N HIS A 153 -0.41 8.93 -0.28
CA HIS A 153 -0.75 10.13 0.46
C HIS A 153 -2.15 10.01 1.12
N PRO A 154 -2.27 10.24 2.45
CA PRO A 154 -3.51 10.01 3.19
C PRO A 154 -4.72 10.78 2.65
N CYS A 155 -4.53 12.02 2.16
CA CYS A 155 -5.61 12.80 1.53
C CYS A 155 -6.21 12.16 0.29
N ARG A 156 -5.55 11.17 -0.31
CA ARG A 156 -6.04 10.45 -1.48
C ARG A 156 -6.65 9.10 -1.12
N THR A 157 -6.47 8.58 0.10
CA THR A 157 -6.97 7.25 0.49
C THR A 157 -8.46 7.05 0.19
N GLU A 158 -9.30 8.06 0.43
CA GLU A 158 -10.74 7.97 0.12
C GLU A 158 -11.00 7.78 -1.39
N GLU A 159 -10.24 8.49 -2.24
CA GLU A 159 -10.35 8.41 -3.69
C GLU A 159 -10.02 7.00 -4.21
N PHE A 160 -9.00 6.36 -3.62
CA PHE A 160 -8.62 4.97 -3.94
C PHE A 160 -9.63 3.94 -3.44
N MET A 161 -10.20 4.15 -2.25
CA MET A 161 -11.10 3.19 -1.62
C MET A 161 -12.54 3.29 -2.14
N ARG A 162 -12.93 4.43 -2.73
CA ARG A 162 -14.30 4.67 -3.18
C ARG A 162 -14.85 3.58 -4.13
N PRO A 163 -14.14 3.13 -5.18
CA PRO A 163 -14.66 2.08 -6.07
C PRO A 163 -14.93 0.78 -5.32
N VAL A 164 -14.01 0.38 -4.43
CA VAL A 164 -14.14 -0.83 -3.61
C VAL A 164 -15.35 -0.73 -2.67
N LEU A 165 -15.56 0.43 -2.06
CA LEU A 165 -16.70 0.66 -1.19
C LEU A 165 -18.04 0.67 -1.95
N GLN A 166 -18.06 1.17 -3.18
CA GLN A 166 -19.25 1.13 -4.05
C GLN A 166 -19.59 -0.30 -4.44
N GLU A 167 -18.62 -1.08 -4.89
CA GLU A 167 -18.82 -2.50 -5.21
C GLU A 167 -19.31 -3.31 -4.00
N ALA A 168 -18.78 -3.04 -2.81
CA ALA A 168 -19.22 -3.69 -1.58
C ALA A 168 -20.66 -3.32 -1.17
N GLN A 169 -21.16 -2.15 -1.57
CA GLN A 169 -22.56 -1.76 -1.35
C GLN A 169 -23.52 -2.37 -2.36
N GLU A 170 -23.03 -2.69 -3.55
CA GLU A 170 -23.82 -3.27 -4.65
C GLU A 170 -23.93 -4.80 -4.59
N GLN A 171 -23.04 -5.48 -3.83
CA GLN A 171 -23.18 -6.91 -3.56
C GLN A 171 -24.30 -7.15 -2.52
N PRO A 172 -25.40 -7.84 -2.87
CA PRO A 172 -26.41 -8.20 -1.88
C PRO A 172 -25.81 -9.25 -0.93
N ARG A 173 -25.90 -8.97 0.38
CA ARG A 173 -25.56 -9.89 1.46
C ARG A 173 -26.29 -11.23 1.36
#